data_AF-S3CP26-F1
#
_entry.id   AF-S3CP26-F1
#
_cell.length_a   1.000
_cell.length_b   1.000
_cell.length_c   1.000
_cell.angle_alpha   90.00
_cell.angle_beta   90.00
_cell.angle_gamma   90.00
#
_symmetry.space_group_name_H-M   'P 1'
#
loop_
_entity.id
_entity.type
_entity.pdbx_description
1 polymer ?
#
loop_
_entity_poly.entity_id
_entity_poly.type
_entity_poly.pdbx_seq_one_letter_code
_entity_poly.pdbx_strand_id
1 'polypeptide(L)'
;MDYFSATRSPSPSPELQLPETPKAKKGSAKITPSKVTKRGRPASTPGIAGTPPSARGLKNSPVPKTKAEIQPYDQLVLDLRAANPPTPWKEIEVLYREAGGITTGAQALKNNRYPLLKAAAIEVTSADIANLKTSEAAISEEWEKERWGRVAEYMKTHYGSEWDAKFVKKTFAGLPKTTA
;
A
#
# COMPACT_ATOMS: atom_id res chain seq x y z
N MET A 1 5.01 -4.26 67.51
CA MET A 1 3.99 -4.66 66.53
C MET A 1 3.42 -3.40 65.88
N ASP A 2 3.46 -3.12 64.58
CA ASP A 2 4.09 -3.72 63.41
C ASP A 2 4.19 -2.63 62.32
N TYR A 3 5.34 -2.63 61.65
CA TYR A 3 5.63 -2.33 60.24
C TYR A 3 4.63 -1.56 59.37
N PHE A 4 5.13 -0.52 58.69
CA PHE A 4 5.33 -0.55 57.22
C PHE A 4 6.32 0.54 56.78
N SER A 5 7.55 0.12 56.49
CA SER A 5 8.54 0.89 55.73
C SER A 5 8.18 0.81 54.24
N ALA A 6 8.11 1.96 53.55
CA ALA A 6 8.10 2.01 52.10
C ALA A 6 9.30 2.81 51.60
N THR A 7 10.21 2.08 50.97
CA THR A 7 11.43 2.52 50.31
C THR A 7 11.09 3.35 49.06
N ARG A 8 11.56 4.60 48.99
CA ARG A 8 11.64 5.33 47.72
C ARG A 8 12.95 4.95 47.02
N SER A 9 12.83 4.01 46.10
CA SER A 9 13.85 3.70 45.11
C SER A 9 13.86 4.78 44.01
N PRO A 10 15.02 5.38 43.65
CA PRO A 10 15.13 6.11 42.40
C PRO A 10 15.47 5.12 41.29
N SER A 11 14.52 4.88 40.37
CA SER A 11 14.78 4.12 39.15
C SER A 11 15.33 5.07 38.07
N PRO A 12 16.56 4.88 37.57
CA PRO A 12 17.02 5.54 36.36
C PRO A 12 16.44 4.85 35.11
N SER A 13 15.96 5.66 34.16
CA SER A 13 15.54 5.24 32.83
C SER A 13 16.68 4.55 32.06
N PRO A 14 16.44 3.41 31.39
CA PRO A 14 17.38 2.89 30.41
C PRO A 14 17.11 3.47 29.01
N GLU A 15 18.20 4.00 28.48
CA GLU A 15 18.47 4.55 27.17
C GLU A 15 18.12 3.59 26.01
N LEU A 16 17.49 4.11 24.95
CA LEU A 16 17.17 3.36 23.73
C LEU A 16 18.45 3.02 22.96
N GLN A 17 18.91 1.77 23.04
CA GLN A 17 19.99 1.25 22.19
C GLN A 17 19.46 0.87 20.79
N LEU A 18 19.95 1.57 19.76
CA LEU A 18 19.85 1.16 18.36
C LEU A 18 20.75 -0.06 18.09
N PRO A 19 20.32 -1.03 17.25
CA PRO A 19 21.17 -2.13 16.84
C PRO A 19 22.24 -1.66 15.82
N GLU A 20 23.50 -1.85 16.18
CA GLU A 20 24.67 -1.63 15.30
C GLU A 20 24.75 -2.70 14.21
N THR A 21 24.87 -2.27 12.95
CA THR A 21 25.21 -3.12 11.80
C THR A 21 26.72 -3.44 11.77
N PRO A 22 27.17 -4.69 11.56
CA PRO A 22 28.58 -4.99 11.37
C PRO A 22 29.09 -4.56 9.98
N LYS A 23 30.16 -3.76 9.99
CA LYS A 23 30.94 -3.30 8.83
C LYS A 23 31.75 -4.44 8.18
N ALA A 24 31.87 -4.38 6.85
CA ALA A 24 32.80 -5.17 6.04
C ALA A 24 34.26 -4.64 6.09
N LYS A 25 35.24 -5.54 5.89
CA LYS A 25 36.61 -5.43 5.28
C LYS A 25 37.48 -6.60 5.81
N LYS A 26 38.51 -7.18 5.18
CA LYS A 26 39.10 -7.21 3.82
C LYS A 26 40.29 -8.22 3.88
N GLY A 27 40.41 -9.13 2.90
CA GLY A 27 41.70 -9.52 2.28
C GLY A 27 42.52 -10.70 2.83
N SER A 28 42.84 -11.67 1.95
CA SER A 28 44.20 -12.06 1.54
C SER A 28 44.13 -13.10 0.40
N ALA A 29 45.25 -13.35 -0.29
CA ALA A 29 45.31 -13.40 -1.75
C ALA A 29 45.92 -14.67 -2.39
N LYS A 30 45.71 -14.77 -3.72
CA LYS A 30 46.43 -15.56 -4.77
C LYS A 30 46.34 -17.09 -4.65
N ILE A 31 46.18 -17.87 -5.73
CA ILE A 31 47.11 -18.05 -6.86
C ILE A 31 46.32 -18.49 -8.12
N THR A 32 46.63 -17.90 -9.28
CA THR A 32 46.30 -18.41 -10.64
C THR A 32 47.44 -19.30 -11.15
N PRO A 33 47.17 -20.23 -12.09
CA PRO A 33 47.56 -19.93 -13.47
C PRO A 33 46.56 -20.39 -14.54
N SER A 34 46.64 -19.68 -15.66
CA SER A 34 45.82 -19.72 -16.87
C SER A 34 45.81 -21.07 -17.61
N LYS A 35 44.66 -21.44 -18.19
CA LYS A 35 44.63 -22.06 -19.52
C LYS A 35 43.36 -21.68 -20.29
N VAL A 36 43.58 -20.90 -21.35
CA VAL A 36 42.64 -20.63 -22.43
C VAL A 36 42.23 -21.96 -23.07
N THR A 37 40.93 -22.24 -23.17
CA THR A 37 40.41 -23.07 -24.25
C THR A 37 39.05 -22.53 -24.70
N LYS A 38 39.10 -21.77 -25.78
CA LYS A 38 37.98 -21.36 -26.61
C LYS A 38 37.35 -22.63 -27.21
N ARG A 39 36.22 -23.08 -26.67
CA ARG A 39 35.30 -24.05 -27.29
C ARG A 39 33.93 -23.38 -27.18
N GLY A 40 33.37 -22.84 -28.26
CA GLY A 40 32.94 -23.57 -29.44
C GLY A 40 31.42 -23.44 -29.45
N ARG A 41 30.93 -22.38 -30.10
CA ARG A 41 29.50 -22.09 -30.29
C ARG A 41 28.89 -23.29 -31.03
N PRO A 42 27.87 -24.00 -30.52
CA PRO A 42 27.18 -24.97 -31.35
C PRO A 42 26.43 -24.20 -32.43
N ALA A 43 26.71 -24.60 -33.68
CA ALA A 43 26.15 -24.07 -34.89
C ALA A 43 24.63 -24.25 -34.91
N SER A 44 23.97 -23.27 -35.50
CA SER A 44 22.55 -23.26 -35.86
C SER A 44 22.16 -24.52 -36.64
N THR A 45 21.29 -25.35 -36.07
CA THR A 45 20.54 -26.38 -36.81
C THR A 45 19.36 -25.72 -37.54
N PRO A 46 19.05 -26.03 -38.81
CA PRO A 46 17.92 -25.44 -39.52
C PRO A 46 16.60 -25.85 -38.88
N GLY A 47 15.74 -24.86 -38.61
CA GLY A 47 14.49 -25.03 -37.90
C GLY A 47 13.50 -25.94 -38.62
N ILE A 48 12.97 -26.91 -37.88
CA ILE A 48 11.69 -27.52 -38.19
C ILE A 48 10.61 -26.49 -37.84
N ALA A 49 9.81 -26.17 -38.85
CA ALA A 49 8.67 -25.27 -38.76
C ALA A 49 7.69 -25.72 -37.66
N GLY A 50 7.12 -24.75 -36.93
CA GLY A 50 5.83 -24.96 -36.28
C GLY A 50 5.69 -24.66 -34.79
N THR A 51 6.63 -23.97 -34.14
CA THR A 51 6.28 -23.34 -32.84
C THR A 51 5.81 -21.91 -33.11
N PRO A 52 4.51 -21.59 -32.92
CA PRO A 52 4.07 -20.22 -33.00
C PRO A 52 4.87 -19.42 -31.96
N PRO A 53 5.26 -18.17 -32.26
CA PRO A 53 5.94 -17.34 -31.29
C PRO A 53 5.04 -17.27 -30.06
N SER A 54 5.53 -17.80 -28.93
CA SER A 54 4.88 -17.64 -27.63
C SER A 54 4.49 -16.17 -27.53
N ALA A 55 3.18 -15.91 -27.62
CA ALA A 55 2.64 -14.58 -27.43
C ALA A 55 3.24 -14.10 -26.13
N ARG A 56 4.09 -13.08 -26.21
CA ARG A 56 4.88 -12.60 -25.09
C ARG A 56 3.87 -12.04 -24.10
N GLY A 57 3.40 -12.90 -23.19
CA GLY A 57 2.19 -12.63 -22.43
C GLY A 57 2.34 -11.32 -21.67
N LEU A 58 1.25 -10.57 -21.58
CA LEU A 58 1.24 -9.30 -20.87
C LEU A 58 1.65 -9.58 -19.42
N LYS A 59 2.69 -8.90 -18.94
CA LYS A 59 3.16 -9.09 -17.56
C LYS A 59 2.07 -8.67 -16.56
N ASN A 60 1.33 -7.61 -16.91
CA ASN A 60 0.25 -7.03 -16.13
C ASN A 60 -0.90 -6.60 -17.06
N SER A 61 -2.13 -6.74 -16.59
CA SER A 61 -3.35 -6.17 -17.19
C SER A 61 -3.68 -4.82 -16.56
N PRO A 62 -4.33 -3.87 -17.28
CA PRO A 62 -4.89 -2.66 -16.71
C PRO A 62 -5.71 -2.94 -15.44
N VAL A 63 -5.59 -2.08 -14.42
CA VAL A 63 -6.34 -2.23 -13.16
C VAL A 63 -7.74 -1.65 -13.34
N PRO A 64 -8.82 -2.44 -13.17
CA PRO A 64 -10.16 -1.91 -13.26
C PRO A 64 -10.44 -0.99 -12.06
N LYS A 65 -11.11 0.13 -12.32
CA LYS A 65 -11.57 1.09 -11.29
C LYS A 65 -13.03 0.89 -10.94
N THR A 66 -13.79 0.29 -11.85
CA THR A 66 -15.22 0.06 -11.73
C THR A 66 -15.56 -1.38 -12.08
N LYS A 67 -16.72 -1.86 -11.62
CA LYS A 67 -17.23 -3.20 -11.93
C LYS A 67 -17.36 -3.45 -13.44
N ALA A 68 -17.72 -2.42 -14.21
CA ALA A 68 -17.85 -2.49 -15.67
C ALA A 68 -16.51 -2.69 -16.40
N GLU A 69 -15.39 -2.33 -15.77
CA GLU A 69 -14.05 -2.50 -16.34
C GLU A 69 -13.45 -3.88 -16.05
N ILE A 70 -14.08 -4.68 -15.16
CA ILE A 70 -13.63 -6.03 -14.83
C ILE A 70 -13.75 -6.91 -16.07
N GLN A 71 -12.61 -7.40 -16.55
CA GLN A 71 -12.54 -8.27 -17.71
C GLN A 71 -12.98 -9.71 -17.35
N PRO A 72 -13.37 -10.55 -18.32
CA PRO A 72 -13.80 -11.92 -18.05
C PRO A 72 -12.74 -12.76 -17.30
N TYR A 73 -11.45 -12.58 -17.62
CA TYR A 73 -10.36 -13.24 -16.92
C TYR A 73 -10.17 -12.72 -15.48
N ASP A 74 -10.50 -11.46 -15.21
CA ASP A 74 -10.48 -10.90 -13.85
C ASP A 74 -11.67 -11.42 -13.02
N GLN A 75 -12.85 -11.52 -13.65
CA GLN A 75 -14.04 -12.12 -13.03
C GLN A 75 -13.77 -13.57 -12.61
N LEU A 76 -13.07 -14.34 -13.44
CA LEU A 76 -12.64 -15.69 -13.10
C LEU A 76 -11.82 -15.76 -11.80
N VAL A 77 -10.96 -14.77 -11.52
CA VAL A 77 -10.21 -14.72 -10.25
C VAL A 77 -11.14 -14.51 -9.07
N LEU A 78 -12.16 -13.65 -9.21
CA LEU A 78 -13.16 -13.41 -8.17
C LEU A 78 -13.98 -14.68 -7.89
N ASP A 79 -14.48 -15.32 -8.95
CA ASP A 79 -15.36 -16.48 -8.85
C ASP A 79 -14.66 -17.69 -8.22
N LEU A 80 -13.43 -18.00 -8.68
CA LEU A 80 -12.64 -19.12 -8.14
C LEU A 80 -12.22 -18.90 -6.68
N ARG A 81 -12.09 -17.64 -6.25
CA ARG A 81 -11.84 -17.32 -4.83
C ARG A 81 -13.10 -17.33 -3.97
N ALA A 82 -14.27 -17.11 -4.56
CA ALA A 82 -15.56 -17.19 -3.90
C ALA A 82 -16.11 -18.63 -3.80
N ALA A 83 -15.58 -19.56 -4.61
CA ALA A 83 -15.93 -20.98 -4.56
C ALA A 83 -15.65 -21.62 -3.17
N ASN A 84 -16.34 -22.73 -2.89
CA ASN A 84 -16.19 -23.47 -1.64
C ASN A 84 -15.87 -24.97 -1.92
N PRO A 85 -14.64 -25.46 -1.64
CA PRO A 85 -13.50 -24.69 -1.12
C PRO A 85 -12.90 -23.74 -2.18
N PRO A 86 -12.22 -22.65 -1.76
CA PRO A 86 -11.61 -21.72 -2.71
C PRO A 86 -10.48 -22.37 -3.50
N THR A 87 -10.43 -22.11 -4.80
CA THR A 87 -9.37 -22.66 -5.67
C THR A 87 -7.99 -22.16 -5.20
N PRO A 88 -6.96 -23.03 -5.19
CA PRO A 88 -5.59 -22.64 -4.86
C PRO A 88 -5.04 -21.58 -5.82
N TRP A 89 -4.29 -20.61 -5.30
CA TRP A 89 -3.74 -19.50 -6.11
C TRP A 89 -2.87 -19.93 -7.28
N LYS A 90 -2.20 -21.09 -7.17
CA LYS A 90 -1.36 -21.64 -8.23
C LYS A 90 -2.18 -22.13 -9.43
N GLU A 91 -3.37 -22.65 -9.18
CA GLU A 91 -4.30 -23.06 -10.23
C GLU A 91 -5.00 -21.85 -10.85
N ILE A 92 -5.38 -20.86 -10.02
CA ILE A 92 -5.90 -19.58 -10.51
C ILE A 92 -4.87 -18.87 -11.42
N GLU A 93 -3.57 -18.92 -11.09
CA GLU A 93 -2.50 -18.37 -11.93
C GLU A 93 -2.49 -18.98 -13.34
N VAL A 94 -2.67 -20.30 -13.45
CA VAL A 94 -2.71 -21.01 -14.73
C VAL A 94 -3.94 -20.59 -15.53
N LEU A 95 -5.12 -20.68 -14.93
CA LEU A 95 -6.38 -20.34 -15.59
C LEU A 95 -6.44 -18.87 -16.00
N TYR A 96 -5.93 -17.96 -15.17
CA TYR A 96 -5.84 -16.53 -15.48
C TYR A 96 -4.92 -16.25 -16.66
N ARG A 97 -3.79 -16.96 -16.74
CA ARG A 97 -2.86 -16.88 -17.86
C ARG A 97 -3.46 -17.44 -19.15
N GLU A 98 -4.17 -18.56 -19.06
CA GLU A 98 -4.84 -19.18 -20.20
C GLU A 98 -5.97 -18.31 -20.75
N ALA A 99 -6.77 -17.70 -19.87
CA ALA A 99 -7.90 -16.86 -20.26
C ALA A 99 -7.49 -15.48 -20.80
N GLY A 100 -6.49 -14.83 -20.18
CA GLY A 100 -6.11 -13.45 -20.50
C GLY A 100 -4.77 -13.28 -21.22
N GLY A 101 -3.98 -14.34 -21.37
CA GLY A 101 -2.60 -14.26 -21.86
C GLY A 101 -1.67 -13.50 -20.89
N ILE A 102 -2.06 -13.35 -19.62
CA ILE A 102 -1.35 -12.52 -18.64
C ILE A 102 -0.46 -13.40 -17.76
N THR A 103 0.83 -13.09 -17.70
CA THR A 103 1.82 -13.93 -17.00
C THR A 103 2.04 -13.50 -15.54
N THR A 104 1.03 -12.91 -14.90
CA THR A 104 1.10 -12.50 -13.49
C THR A 104 1.17 -13.75 -12.59
N GLY A 105 2.15 -13.83 -11.70
CA GLY A 105 2.32 -14.97 -10.80
C GLY A 105 1.29 -15.02 -9.66
N ALA A 106 1.06 -16.21 -9.08
CA ALA A 106 0.09 -16.46 -8.02
C ALA A 106 0.18 -15.49 -6.82
N GLN A 107 1.40 -15.14 -6.40
CA GLN A 107 1.58 -14.22 -5.26
C GLN A 107 1.17 -12.79 -5.60
N ALA A 108 1.43 -12.34 -6.83
CA ALA A 108 1.00 -11.04 -7.31
C ALA A 108 -0.52 -11.01 -7.54
N LEU A 109 -1.11 -12.12 -7.99
CA LEU A 109 -2.57 -12.26 -8.03
C LEU A 109 -3.19 -12.13 -6.63
N LYS A 110 -2.65 -12.86 -5.65
CA LYS A 110 -3.14 -12.84 -4.26
C LYS A 110 -3.02 -11.47 -3.60
N ASN A 111 -1.84 -10.86 -3.65
CA ASN A 111 -1.53 -9.69 -2.84
C ASN A 111 -1.85 -8.36 -3.53
N ASN A 112 -1.85 -8.33 -4.87
CA ASN A 112 -1.99 -7.10 -5.62
C ASN A 112 -3.29 -7.10 -6.44
N ARG A 113 -3.48 -8.09 -7.30
CA ARG A 113 -4.61 -8.08 -8.25
C ARG A 113 -5.95 -8.28 -7.54
N TYR A 114 -6.07 -9.33 -6.75
CA TYR A 114 -7.35 -9.71 -6.12
C TYR A 114 -7.94 -8.65 -5.19
N PRO A 115 -7.17 -7.97 -4.31
CA PRO A 115 -7.70 -6.88 -3.50
C PRO A 115 -8.27 -5.72 -4.34
N LEU A 116 -7.60 -5.38 -5.45
CA LEU A 116 -8.06 -4.34 -6.38
C LEU A 116 -9.34 -4.76 -7.10
N LEU A 117 -9.42 -6.01 -7.56
CA LEU A 117 -10.63 -6.56 -8.17
C LEU A 117 -11.81 -6.56 -7.20
N LYS A 118 -11.58 -6.98 -5.95
CA LYS A 118 -12.61 -6.92 -4.90
C LYS A 118 -13.12 -5.51 -4.67
N ALA A 119 -12.23 -4.53 -4.61
CA ALA A 119 -12.61 -3.13 -4.43
C ALA A 119 -13.42 -2.60 -5.62
N ALA A 120 -12.97 -2.89 -6.85
CA ALA A 120 -13.66 -2.47 -8.07
C ALA A 120 -15.01 -3.17 -8.27
N ALA A 121 -15.18 -4.39 -7.75
CA ALA A 121 -16.42 -5.14 -7.81
C ALA A 121 -17.53 -4.59 -6.89
N ILE A 122 -17.18 -3.69 -5.95
CA ILE A 122 -18.16 -3.02 -5.10
C ILE A 122 -18.95 -2.03 -5.97
N GLU A 123 -20.25 -2.27 -6.06
CA GLU A 123 -21.17 -1.39 -6.75
C GLU A 123 -21.69 -0.35 -5.76
N VAL A 124 -21.32 0.91 -5.97
CA VAL A 124 -21.79 2.03 -5.14
C VAL A 124 -23.13 2.50 -5.71
N THR A 125 -24.19 2.40 -4.93
CA THR A 125 -25.52 2.85 -5.37
C THR A 125 -25.62 4.38 -5.34
N SER A 126 -26.59 4.95 -6.06
CA SER A 126 -26.86 6.40 -5.99
C SER A 126 -27.21 6.86 -4.57
N ALA A 127 -27.88 6.00 -3.79
CA ALA A 127 -28.17 6.23 -2.38
C ALA A 127 -26.90 6.27 -1.53
N ASP A 128 -25.95 5.35 -1.75
CA ASP A 128 -24.66 5.35 -1.05
C ASP A 128 -23.86 6.62 -1.34
N ILE A 129 -23.87 7.10 -2.59
CA ILE A 129 -23.23 8.36 -2.97
C ILE A 129 -23.88 9.54 -2.23
N ALA A 130 -25.22 9.57 -2.17
CA ALA A 130 -25.95 10.63 -1.47
C ALA A 130 -25.65 10.62 0.04
N ASN A 131 -25.63 9.43 0.65
CA ASN A 131 -25.27 9.26 2.06
C ASN A 131 -23.83 9.72 2.31
N LEU A 132 -22.87 9.32 1.47
CA LEU A 132 -21.46 9.70 1.61
C LEU A 132 -21.28 11.22 1.55
N LYS A 133 -21.94 11.90 0.60
CA LYS A 133 -21.91 13.37 0.52
C LYS A 133 -22.51 14.04 1.75
N THR A 134 -23.63 13.51 2.24
CA THR A 134 -24.31 14.06 3.43
C THR A 134 -23.46 13.89 4.68
N SER A 135 -22.86 12.71 4.85
CA SER A 135 -21.96 12.42 5.97
C SER A 135 -20.68 13.24 5.92
N GLU A 136 -20.08 13.43 4.75
CA GLU A 136 -18.87 14.26 4.60
C GLU A 136 -19.17 15.72 4.96
N ALA A 137 -20.29 16.28 4.47
CA ALA A 137 -20.69 17.64 4.80
C ALA A 137 -20.92 17.82 6.31
N ALA A 138 -21.61 16.88 6.96
CA ALA A 138 -21.88 16.93 8.40
C ALA A 138 -20.58 16.86 9.22
N ILE A 139 -19.69 15.90 8.91
CA ILE A 139 -18.41 15.74 9.61
C ILE A 139 -17.51 16.95 9.39
N SER A 140 -17.45 17.47 8.16
CA SER A 140 -16.65 18.65 7.82
C SER A 140 -17.12 19.88 8.60
N GLU A 141 -18.44 20.07 8.73
CA GLU A 141 -19.01 21.15 9.54
C GLU A 141 -18.65 21.02 11.03
N GLU A 142 -18.74 19.81 11.59
CA GLU A 142 -18.35 19.52 12.97
C GLU A 142 -16.85 19.79 13.20
N TRP A 143 -16.00 19.30 12.29
CA TRP A 143 -14.56 19.51 12.33
C TRP A 143 -14.20 20.98 12.21
N GLU A 144 -14.89 21.76 11.38
CA GLU A 144 -14.66 23.20 11.30
C GLU A 144 -15.00 23.90 12.62
N LYS A 145 -16.14 23.58 13.24
CA LYS A 145 -16.52 24.15 14.54
C LYS A 145 -15.49 23.80 15.61
N GLU A 146 -15.11 22.53 15.71
CA GLU A 146 -14.12 22.04 16.67
C GLU A 146 -12.74 22.69 16.45
N ARG A 147 -12.29 22.78 15.18
CA ARG A 147 -11.03 23.43 14.82
C ARG A 147 -10.99 24.86 15.32
N TRP A 148 -11.99 25.67 15.02
CA TRP A 148 -11.99 27.09 15.41
C TRP A 148 -12.21 27.29 16.92
N GLY A 149 -12.96 26.39 17.56
CA GLY A 149 -13.05 26.34 19.03
C GLY A 149 -11.69 26.11 19.68
N ARG A 150 -10.93 25.11 19.19
CA ARG A 150 -9.56 24.85 19.67
C ARG A 150 -8.61 26.01 19.43
N VAL A 151 -8.68 26.67 18.28
CA VAL A 151 -7.82 27.84 18.01
C VAL A 151 -8.15 28.99 18.97
N ALA A 152 -9.43 29.24 19.24
CA ALA A 152 -9.87 30.26 20.21
C ALA A 152 -9.37 29.94 21.64
N GLU A 153 -9.51 28.68 22.08
CA GLU A 153 -9.01 28.24 23.39
C GLU A 153 -7.48 28.36 23.50
N TYR A 154 -6.76 27.99 22.44
CA TYR A 154 -5.31 28.15 22.36
C TYR A 154 -4.92 29.63 22.46
N MET A 155 -5.63 30.50 21.76
CA MET A 155 -5.41 31.94 21.82
C MET A 155 -5.63 32.53 23.21
N LYS A 156 -6.68 32.06 23.90
CA LYS A 156 -6.96 32.46 25.29
C LYS A 156 -5.86 32.00 26.24
N THR A 157 -5.44 30.74 26.12
CA THR A 157 -4.47 30.13 27.04
C THR A 157 -3.06 30.68 26.89
N HIS A 158 -2.61 30.92 25.65
CA HIS A 158 -1.22 31.30 25.37
C HIS A 158 -1.00 32.80 25.17
N TYR A 159 -2.03 33.53 24.74
CA TYR A 159 -1.91 34.95 24.40
C TYR A 159 -2.92 35.82 25.16
N GLY A 160 -3.71 35.25 26.09
CA GLY A 160 -4.68 35.99 26.91
C GLY A 160 -5.84 36.60 26.11
N SER A 161 -6.00 36.25 24.84
CA SER A 161 -7.02 36.83 23.96
C SER A 161 -8.31 36.02 24.03
N GLU A 162 -9.37 36.62 24.59
CA GLU A 162 -10.69 35.97 24.74
C GLU A 162 -11.56 36.10 23.48
N TRP A 163 -11.00 35.75 22.32
CA TRP A 163 -11.75 35.79 21.07
C TRP A 163 -12.64 34.56 20.94
N ASP A 164 -13.89 34.75 20.51
CA ASP A 164 -14.76 33.63 20.18
C ASP A 164 -14.35 32.97 18.85
N ALA A 165 -14.74 31.70 18.68
CA ALA A 165 -14.38 30.90 17.51
C ALA A 165 -14.82 31.51 16.17
N LYS A 166 -15.95 32.24 16.15
CA LYS A 166 -16.48 32.87 14.94
C LYS A 166 -15.65 34.09 14.55
N PHE A 167 -15.23 34.89 15.53
CA PHE A 167 -14.30 36.00 15.34
C PHE A 167 -12.96 35.49 14.84
N VAL A 168 -12.37 34.46 15.48
CA VAL A 168 -11.10 33.87 15.06
C VAL A 168 -11.16 33.36 13.61
N LYS A 169 -12.22 32.62 13.25
CA LYS A 169 -12.43 32.14 11.86
C LYS A 169 -12.45 33.30 10.87
N LYS A 170 -13.22 34.35 11.16
CA LYS A 170 -13.34 35.53 10.27
C LYS A 170 -12.01 36.26 10.13
N THR A 171 -11.31 36.48 11.24
CA THR A 171 -10.02 37.17 11.27
C THR A 171 -8.97 36.39 10.49
N PHE A 172 -8.91 35.07 10.66
CA PHE A 172 -8.01 34.21 9.90
C PHE A 172 -8.33 34.21 8.39
N ALA A 173 -9.61 34.14 8.01
CA ALA A 173 -10.03 34.15 6.61
C ALA A 173 -9.69 35.48 5.89
N GLY A 174 -9.57 36.58 6.64
CA GLY A 174 -9.17 37.89 6.12
C GLY A 174 -7.65 38.09 5.99
N LEU A 175 -6.84 37.13 6.44
CA LEU A 175 -5.38 37.21 6.30
C LEU A 175 -4.99 37.01 4.82
N PRO A 176 -3.97 37.75 4.32
CA PRO A 176 -3.44 37.49 3.00
C PRO A 176 -2.97 36.03 2.93
N LYS A 177 -3.27 35.34 1.83
CA LYS A 177 -2.75 34.00 1.60
C LYS A 177 -1.23 34.12 1.51
N THR A 178 -0.52 33.66 2.53
CA THR A 178 0.94 33.56 2.49
C THR A 178 1.30 32.55 1.40
N THR A 179 1.67 33.04 0.22
CA THR A 179 2.37 32.22 -0.78
C THR A 179 3.78 31.99 -0.25
N ALA A 180 3.97 30.85 0.43
CA ALA A 180 5.27 30.28 0.72
C ALA A 180 5.63 29.28 -0.38
#